data_AF-A0A7K4H3Z2-F1
#
_entry.id   AF-A0A7K4H3Z2-F1
#
_cell.length_a   1.000
_cell.length_b   1.000
_cell.length_c   1.000
_cell.angle_alpha   90.00
_cell.angle_beta   90.00
_cell.angle_gamma   90.00
#
_symmetry.space_group_name_H-M   'P 1'
#
loop_
_entity.id
_entity.type
_entity.pdbx_description
1 polymer ?
#
loop_
_entity_poly.entity_id
_entity_poly.type
_entity_poly.pdbx_seq_one_letter_code
_entity_poly.pdbx_strand_id
1 'polypeptide(L)' 'MGKCPYCSKELHLEDFFEVTKKETKKGKVKVRVGDFIGETLEPRRSGPHLSWGECRMWVCPSCDTILGFTDYAYSGS' A
#
# COMPACT_ATOMS: atom_id res chain seq x y z
N MET A 1 -3.97 -15.36 -1.26
CA MET A 1 -4.33 -14.01 -0.81
C MET A 1 -4.26 -14.01 0.70
N GLY A 2 -3.76 -12.92 1.30
CA GLY A 2 -3.58 -12.84 2.75
C GLY A 2 -4.91 -12.68 3.48
N LYS A 3 -4.98 -13.15 4.72
CA LYS A 3 -6.04 -12.77 5.65
C LYS A 3 -5.49 -11.77 6.64
N CYS A 4 -6.33 -10.84 7.09
CA CYS A 4 -5.98 -9.99 8.23
C CYS A 4 -5.72 -10.89 9.45
N PRO A 5 -4.56 -10.78 10.13
CA PRO A 5 -4.25 -11.62 11.28
C PRO A 5 -5.13 -11.31 12.51
N TYR A 6 -5.80 -10.15 12.52
CA TYR A 6 -6.61 -9.69 13.65
C TYR A 6 -8.09 -10.05 13.51
N CYS A 7 -8.68 -9.82 12.33
CA CYS A 7 -10.11 -10.08 12.09
C CYS A 7 -10.39 -11.26 11.16
N SER A 8 -9.35 -11.96 10.68
CA SER A 8 -9.44 -13.10 9.74
C SER A 8 -10.14 -12.82 8.41
N LYS A 9 -10.49 -11.56 8.13
CA LYS A 9 -11.11 -11.17 6.88
C LYS A 9 -10.10 -11.27 5.73
N GLU A 10 -10.60 -11.67 4.57
CA GLU A 10 -9.81 -11.76 3.36
C GLU A 10 -9.37 -10.37 2.91
N LEU A 11 -8.10 -10.25 2.52
CA LEU A 11 -7.50 -9.03 2.02
C LEU A 11 -7.24 -9.17 0.52
N HIS A 12 -7.70 -8.20 -0.23
CA HIS A 12 -7.54 -8.09 -1.67
C HIS A 12 -6.50 -7.04 -2.04
N LEU A 13 -5.91 -7.16 -3.23
CA LEU A 13 -4.94 -6.15 -3.69
C LEU A 13 -5.61 -4.80 -3.93
N GLU A 14 -6.87 -4.86 -4.36
CA GLU A 14 -7.78 -3.74 -4.54
C GLU A 14 -8.02 -2.93 -3.26
N ASP A 15 -7.79 -3.53 -2.08
CA ASP A 15 -7.92 -2.83 -0.80
C ASP A 15 -6.74 -1.87 -0.53
N PHE A 16 -5.63 -2.03 -1.26
CA PHE A 16 -4.38 -1.30 -1.00
C PHE A 16 -3.80 -0.61 -2.22
N PHE A 17 -4.17 -1.04 -3.42
CA PHE A 17 -3.66 -0.50 -4.67
C PHE A 17 -4.78 -0.26 -5.68
N GLU A 18 -4.58 0.71 -6.57
CA GLU A 18 -5.40 0.82 -7.76
C GLU A 18 -5.22 -0.41 -8.64
N VAL A 19 -6.30 -1.10 -8.98
CA VAL A 19 -6.22 -2.29 -9.85
C VAL A 19 -7.07 -2.07 -11.08
N THR A 20 -6.41 -1.95 -12.23
CA THR A 20 -7.10 -1.91 -13.54
C THR A 20 -7.15 -3.31 -14.13
N LYS A 21 -8.37 -3.82 -14.36
CA LYS A 21 -8.60 -5.07 -15.09
C LYS A 21 -9.02 -4.75 -16.52
N LYS A 22 -8.26 -5.23 -17.50
CA LYS A 22 -8.59 -5.04 -18.93
C LYS A 22 -8.63 -6.38 -19.64
N GLU A 23 -9.74 -6.65 -20.32
CA GLU A 23 -9.83 -7.79 -21.22
C GLU A 23 -9.09 -7.50 -22.53
N THR A 24 -8.21 -8.41 -22.92
CA THR A 24 -7.47 -8.30 -24.19
C THR A 24 -8.33 -8.82 -25.34
N LYS A 25 -7.98 -8.42 -26.57
CA LYS A 25 -8.65 -8.90 -27.81
C LYS A 25 -8.69 -10.44 -27.97
N LYS A 26 -7.94 -11.19 -27.15
CA LYS A 26 -7.90 -12.66 -27.13
C LYS A 26 -8.64 -13.27 -25.93
N GLY A 27 -9.48 -12.50 -25.22
CA GLY A 27 -10.25 -12.95 -24.05
C GLY A 27 -9.42 -13.15 -22.77
N LYS A 28 -8.12 -12.80 -22.77
CA LYS A 28 -7.30 -12.87 -21.55
C LYS A 28 -7.50 -11.62 -20.70
N VAL A 29 -7.80 -11.79 -19.42
CA VAL A 29 -7.82 -10.70 -18.44
C VAL A 29 -6.40 -10.32 -18.08
N LYS A 30 -6.03 -9.07 -18.35
CA LYS A 30 -4.77 -8.48 -17.88
C LYS A 30 -5.06 -7.58 -16.68
N VAL A 31 -4.43 -7.90 -15.55
CA VAL A 31 -4.49 -7.10 -14.32
C VAL A 31 -3.26 -6.21 -14.28
N ARG A 32 -3.47 -4.91 -14.08
CA ARG A 32 -2.41 -3.93 -13.82
C ARG A 32 -2.62 -3.36 -12.43
N VAL A 33 -1.59 -3.46 -11.60
CA VAL A 33 -1.52 -2.80 -10.30
C VAL A 33 -0.91 -1.41 -10.50
N GLY A 34 -1.58 -0.39 -9.98
CA GLY A 34 -1.22 1.02 -10.04
C GLY A 34 -0.74 1.52 -8.68
N ASP A 35 -1.13 2.74 -8.34
CA ASP A 35 -0.63 3.43 -7.16
C ASP A 35 -1.22 2.89 -5.85
N PHE A 36 -0.53 3.15 -4.74
CA PHE A 36 -1.00 2.80 -3.40
C PHE A 36 -2.10 3.77 -2.96
N ILE A 37 -3.24 3.25 -2.51
CA ILE A 37 -4.41 4.06 -2.13
C ILE A 37 -4.53 4.30 -0.62
N GLY A 38 -3.68 3.65 0.19
CA GLY A 38 -3.72 3.78 1.65
C GLY A 38 -3.07 5.07 2.15
N GLU A 39 -3.10 5.25 3.47
CA GLU A 39 -2.50 6.42 4.10
C GLU A 39 -1.00 6.50 3.82
N THR A 40 -0.59 7.65 3.29
CA THR A 40 0.81 8.01 3.09
C THR A 40 1.15 9.11 4.07
N LEU A 41 2.05 8.82 5.00
CA LEU A 41 2.57 9.80 5.93
C LEU A 41 3.66 10.60 5.21
N GLU A 42 3.34 11.86 4.90
CA GLU A 42 4.34 12.78 4.40
C GLU A 42 5.30 13.19 5.52
N PRO A 43 6.61 13.29 5.26
CA PRO A 43 7.53 13.93 6.19
C PRO A 43 7.05 15.35 6.50
N ARG A 44 6.77 15.64 7.78
CA ARG A 44 6.68 17.02 8.22
C ARG A 44 8.00 17.72 7.87
N ARG A 45 7.93 18.70 6.95
CA ARG A 45 9.02 19.65 6.64
C ARG A 45 9.28 20.57 7.84
N SER A 46 9.74 20.01 8.96
CA SER A 46 10.12 20.79 10.14
C SER A 46 11.54 20.41 10.56
N GLY A 47 12.52 20.77 9.73
CA GLY A 47 13.93 20.75 10.11
C GLY A 47 14.90 20.50 8.94
N PRO A 48 16.12 21.06 8.99
CA PRO A 48 17.10 21.01 7.90
C PRO A 48 17.77 19.65 7.70
N HIS A 49 17.37 18.56 8.38
CA HIS A 49 18.17 17.34 8.41
C HIS A 49 17.45 15.99 8.36
N LEU A 50 16.12 15.91 8.20
CA LEU A 50 15.44 14.63 8.02
C LEU A 50 14.28 14.72 7.03
N SER A 51 14.58 14.55 5.75
CA SER A 51 13.58 14.19 4.74
C SER A 51 13.29 12.69 4.89
N TRP A 52 12.36 12.34 5.78
CA TRP A 52 11.80 10.99 5.78
C TRP A 52 11.13 10.76 4.42
N GLY A 53 11.40 9.66 3.72
CA GLY A 53 10.65 9.33 2.50
C GLY A 53 9.16 9.17 2.82
N GLU A 54 8.31 9.22 1.80
CA GLU A 54 6.88 8.90 1.93
C GLU A 54 6.72 7.52 2.58
N CYS A 55 6.14 7.46 3.78
CA CYS A 55 5.88 6.20 4.47
C CYS A 55 4.47 5.73 4.13
N ARG A 56 4.36 4.54 3.52
CA ARG A 56 3.08 3.91 3.20
C ARG A 56 2.65 3.04 4.37
N MET A 57 1.42 3.24 4.84
CA MET A 57 0.85 2.48 5.95
C MET A 57 -0.30 1.59 5.45
N TRP A 58 -0.18 0.29 5.65
CA TRP A 58 -1.25 -0.67 5.34
C TRP A 58 -2.16 -0.81 6.54
N VAL A 59 -3.45 -0.56 6.33
CA VAL A 59 -4.50 -0.68 7.36
C VAL A 59 -5.57 -1.64 6.87
N CYS A 60 -6.00 -2.57 7.73
CA CYS A 60 -7.08 -3.46 7.37
C CYS A 60 -8.38 -2.67 7.17
N PRO A 61 -9.07 -2.75 6.01
CA PRO A 61 -10.29 -1.97 5.73
C PRO A 61 -11.50 -2.42 6.56
N SER A 62 -11.35 -3.42 7.43
CA SER A 62 -12.46 -4.05 8.16
C SER A 62 -12.36 -3.92 9.67
N CYS A 63 -11.17 -3.69 10.21
CA CYS A 63 -10.97 -3.55 11.65
C CYS A 63 -9.98 -2.43 11.99
N ASP A 64 -9.62 -1.62 10.99
CA ASP A 64 -8.74 -0.45 11.08
C ASP A 64 -7.39 -0.72 11.76
N THR A 65 -6.98 -1.99 11.82
CA THR A 65 -5.73 -2.38 12.44
C THR A 65 -4.59 -2.23 11.44
N ILE A 66 -3.52 -1.59 11.87
CA ILE A 66 -2.29 -1.45 11.08
C ILE A 66 -1.70 -2.83 10.84
N LEU A 67 -1.57 -3.17 9.55
CA LEU A 67 -1.01 -4.43 9.07
C LEU A 67 0.49 -4.34 8.82
N GLY A 68 0.99 -3.12 8.58
CA GLY A 68 2.41 -2.86 8.39
C GLY A 68 2.65 -1.44 7.88
N PHE A 69 3.92 -1.11 7.74
CA PHE A 69 4.40 0.16 7.18
C PHE A 69 5.67 -0.09 6.37
N THR A 70 5.95 0.75 5.37
CA THR A 70 7.25 0.73 4.71
C THR A 70 8.25 1.49 5.56
N ASP A 71 9.24 0.80 6.13
CA ASP A 71 10.42 1.49 6.64
C ASP A 71 11.32 1.92 5.49
N TYR A 72 11.69 3.20 5.45
CA TYR A 72 12.78 3.66 4.61
C TYR A 72 14.09 3.50 5.40
N ALA A 73 14.87 2.47 5.08
CA ALA A 73 16.27 2.42 5.49
C ALA A 73 17.02 3.49 4.68
N TYR A 74 17.57 4.47 5.39
CA TYR A 74 18.51 5.43 4.83
C TYR A 74 19.71 4.66 4.26
N SER A 75 19.77 4.42 2.96
CA SER A 75 21.03 4.09 2.30
C SER A 75 21.80 5.39 2.12
N GLY A 76 22.47 5.82 3.19
CA GLY A 76 23.52 6.82 3.07
C GLY A 76 24.66 6.21 2.25
N SER A 77 24.85 6.73 1.04
CA SER A 77 26.08 6.57 0.26
C SER A 77 26.42 7.91 -0.37
#